data_AF-A0A8S2ZY66-F1
#
_entry.id   AF-A0A8S2ZY66-F1
#
_cell.length_a   1.000
_cell.length_b   1.000
_cell.length_c   1.000
_cell.angle_alpha   90.00
_cell.angle_beta   90.00
_cell.angle_gamma   90.00
#
_symmetry.space_group_name_H-M   'P 1'
#
loop_
_entity.id
_entity.type
_entity.pdbx_description
1 polymer ?
#
loop_
_entity_poly.entity_id
_entity_poly.type
_entity_poly.pdbx_seq_one_letter_code
_entity_poly.pdbx_strand_id
1 'polypeptide(L)' 'MHATNNPRKLALIIGNNKYTQNPLKNCVNDANDLSRALESIEFHVTKKTDLIYREMDQTIDRF' A
#
# COMPACT_ATOMS: atom_id res chain seq x y z
N MET A 1 -32.15 -3.36 14.29
CA MET A 1 -30.67 -3.39 14.20
C MET A 1 -30.30 -2.73 12.88
N HIS A 2 -29.81 -1.50 12.89
CA HIS A 2 -29.35 -0.83 11.67
C HIS A 2 -27.92 -1.29 11.39
N ALA A 3 -27.72 -2.03 10.30
CA ALA A 3 -26.39 -2.21 9.75
C ALA A 3 -25.93 -0.85 9.22
N THR A 4 -25.05 -0.17 9.94
CA THR A 4 -24.35 1.01 9.43
C THR A 4 -23.41 0.52 8.33
N ASN A 5 -23.85 0.62 7.09
CA ASN A 5 -23.05 0.28 5.92
C ASN A 5 -22.00 1.38 5.73
N ASN A 6 -21.01 1.43 6.62
CA ASN A 6 -19.92 2.39 6.55
C ASN A 6 -19.06 1.99 5.33
N PRO A 7 -18.80 2.89 4.37
CA PRO A 7 -17.99 2.55 3.21
C PRO A 7 -16.62 2.02 3.69
N ARG A 8 -16.21 0.85 3.19
CA ARG A 8 -14.92 0.24 3.52
C ARG A 8 -13.81 1.21 3.11
N LYS A 9 -13.06 1.71 4.09
CA LYS A 9 -11.84 2.50 3.85
C LYS A 9 -10.77 1.53 3.33
N LEU A 10 -10.40 1.65 2.05
CA LEU A 10 -9.36 0.82 1.43
C LEU A 10 -8.17 1.69 1.08
N ALA A 11 -6.96 1.14 1.20
CA ALA A 11 -5.75 1.81 0.72
C ALA A 11 -4.77 0.80 0.09
N LEU A 12 -4.17 1.20 -1.02
CA LEU A 12 -3.03 0.51 -1.64
C LEU A 12 -1.78 1.36 -1.44
N ILE A 13 -0.76 0.78 -0.82
CA ILE A 13 0.53 1.42 -0.60
C ILE A 13 1.61 0.60 -1.28
N ILE A 14 2.42 1.26 -2.13
CA ILE A 14 3.53 0.64 -2.85
C ILE A 14 4.81 1.44 -2.55
N GLY A 15 5.78 0.80 -1.89
CA GLY A 15 7.08 1.40 -1.56
C GLY A 15 8.24 0.66 -2.21
N ASN A 16 8.89 1.25 -3.21
CA ASN A 16 9.98 0.62 -3.96
C ASN A 16 11.32 1.28 -3.63
N ASN A 17 12.26 0.52 -3.09
CA ASN A 17 13.66 0.91 -2.87
C ASN A 17 14.56 0.38 -3.99
N LYS A 18 14.32 -0.86 -4.44
CA LYS A 18 15.23 -1.64 -5.30
C LYS A 18 15.14 -1.29 -6.80
N TYR A 19 15.26 -0.01 -7.13
CA TYR A 19 15.45 0.39 -8.52
C TYR A 19 16.85 0.00 -8.99
N THR A 20 16.94 -0.59 -10.19
CA THR A 20 18.23 -0.97 -10.80
C THR A 20 19.16 0.24 -10.98
N GLN A 21 18.58 1.41 -11.21
CA GLN A 21 19.29 2.68 -11.30
C GLN A 21 18.87 3.55 -10.11
N ASN A 22 19.84 4.06 -9.35
CA ASN A 22 19.63 4.95 -8.20
C ASN A 22 18.62 4.40 -7.17
N PRO A 23 18.96 3.32 -6.45
CA PRO A 23 18.07 2.75 -5.45
C PRO A 23 17.71 3.78 -4.36
N LEU A 24 16.43 3.78 -3.97
CA LEU A 24 15.92 4.63 -2.90
C LEU A 24 16.16 3.95 -1.55
N LYS A 25 16.34 4.74 -0.49
CA LYS A 25 16.68 4.23 0.83
C LYS A 25 15.45 3.98 1.71
N ASN A 26 14.42 4.80 1.57
CA ASN A 26 13.39 4.94 2.61
C ASN A 26 11.98 4.55 2.17
N CYS A 27 11.69 4.38 0.89
CA CYS A 27 10.32 4.15 0.42
C CYS A 27 9.65 2.90 1.02
N VAL A 28 10.42 1.85 1.31
CA VAL A 28 9.92 0.67 2.05
C VAL A 28 9.53 1.03 3.49
N ASN A 29 10.34 1.84 4.18
CA ASN A 29 10.05 2.29 5.54
C ASN A 29 8.85 3.24 5.54
N ASP A 30 8.79 4.18 4.59
CA ASP A 30 7.67 5.10 4.43
C ASP A 30 6.36 4.33 4.19
N ALA A 31 6.39 3.28 3.36
CA ALA A 31 5.24 2.41 3.12
C ALA A 31 4.82 1.65 4.38
N ASN A 32 5.77 1.20 5.21
CA ASN A 32 5.47 0.54 6.49
C ASN A 32 4.78 1.51 7.47
N ASP A 33 5.31 2.72 7.60
CA ASP A 33 4.79 3.69 8.57
C ASP A 33 3.42 4.23 8.15
N LEU A 34 3.23 4.52 6.86
CA LEU A 34 1.93 4.94 6.35
C LEU A 34 0.88 3.83 6.46
N SER A 35 1.26 2.57 6.23
CA SER A 35 0.33 1.44 6.40
C SER A 35 -0.18 1.35 7.83
N ARG A 36 0.73 1.41 8.82
CA ARG A 36 0.36 1.40 10.24
C ARG A 36 -0.54 2.57 10.62
N ALA A 37 -0.25 3.76 10.11
CA ALA A 37 -1.05 4.94 10.37
C ALA A 37 -2.47 4.80 9.80
N LEU A 38 -2.62 4.30 8.57
CA LEU A 38 -3.93 4.09 7.94
C LEU A 38 -4.72 2.95 8.61
N GLU A 39 -4.05 1.85 8.94
CA GLU A 39 -4.64 0.74 9.70
C GLU A 39 -5.20 1.22 11.05
N SER A 40 -4.51 2.16 11.72
CA SER A 40 -4.97 2.73 13.00
C SER A 40 -6.28 3.54 12.91
N ILE A 41 -6.64 4.01 11.72
CA ILE A 41 -7.89 4.75 11.45
C ILE A 41 -8.86 3.93 10.58
N GLU A 42 -8.77 2.60 10.70
CA GLU A 42 -9.66 1.58 10.15
C GLU A 42 -9.64 1.43 8.62
N PHE A 43 -8.51 1.77 7.97
CA PHE A 43 -8.31 1.35 6.59
C PHE A 43 -7.91 -0.12 6.52
N HIS A 44 -8.47 -0.83 5.54
CA HIS A 44 -7.92 -2.10 5.07
C HIS A 44 -6.81 -1.82 4.07
N VAL A 45 -5.55 -1.99 4.51
CA VAL A 45 -4.38 -1.65 3.72
C VAL A 45 -3.84 -2.87 2.98
N THR A 46 -3.68 -2.75 1.66
CA THR A 46 -2.83 -3.63 0.86
C THR A 46 -1.48 -2.95 0.69
N LYS A 47 -0.44 -3.48 1.32
CA LYS A 47 0.94 -2.96 1.17
C LYS A 47 1.78 -3.89 0.30
N LYS A 48 2.51 -3.32 -0.66
CA LYS A 48 3.51 -4.00 -1.48
C LYS A 48 4.83 -3.22 -1.48
N THR A 49 5.93 -3.92 -1.73
CA THR A 49 7.26 -3.32 -1.72
C THR A 49 8.14 -3.92 -2.80
N ASP A 50 9.02 -3.11 -3.38
CA ASP A 50 9.99 -3.50 -4.40
C ASP A 50 9.37 -4.26 -5.59
N LEU A 51 8.19 -3.83 -6.04
CA LEU A 51 7.52 -4.46 -7.18
C LEU A 51 8.24 -4.15 -8.49
N ILE A 52 8.32 -5.13 -9.38
CA ILE A 52 8.62 -4.86 -10.80
C ILE A 52 7.37 -4.33 -11.51
N TYR A 53 7.54 -3.71 -12.68
CA TYR A 53 6.45 -3.07 -13.43
C TYR A 53 5.21 -3.97 -13.59
N ARG A 54 5.40 -5.22 -14.01
CA ARG A 54 4.30 -6.18 -14.21
C ARG A 54 3.54 -6.50 -12.92
N GLU A 55 4.23 -6.57 -11.78
CA GLU A 55 3.59 -6.86 -10.50
C GLU A 55 2.84 -5.63 -9.97
N MET A 56 3.38 -4.44 -10.21
CA MET A 56 2.73 -3.17 -9.88
C MET A 56 1.43 -3.00 -10.66
N ASP A 57 1.48 -3.23 -11.97
CA ASP A 57 0.31 -3.22 -12.87
C ASP A 57 -0.78 -4.18 -12.39
N GLN A 58 -0.41 -5.45 -12.14
CA GLN A 58 -1.33 -6.45 -11.58
C GLN A 58 -1.86 -6.12 -10.18
N THR A 59 -1.09 -5.41 -9.38
CA THR A 59 -1.51 -5.00 -8.04
C THR A 59 -2.55 -3.89 -8.13
N ILE A 60 -2.35 -2.93 -9.02
CA ILE A 60 -3.30 -1.84 -9.29
C ILE A 60 -4.59 -2.40 -9.87
N ASP A 61 -4.52 -3.30 -10.85
CA ASP A 61 -5.71 -3.91 -11.47
C ASP A 61 -6.59 -4.71 -10.50
N ARG A 62 -5.99 -5.28 -9.46
CA ARG A 62 -6.70 -6.10 -8.46
C ARG A 62 -7.27 -5.30 -7.30
N PHE A 63 -6.86 -4.04 -7.15
CA PHE A 63 -7.23 -3.18 -6.03
C PHE A 63 -8.46 -2.33 -6.37
#